data_AF-A0A0A0A6E1-F1
#
_entry.id   AF-A0A0A0A6E1-F1
#
_cell.length_a   1.000
_cell.length_b   1.000
_cell.length_c   1.000
_cell.angle_alpha   90.00
_cell.angle_beta   90.00
_cell.angle_gamma   90.00
#
_symmetry.space_group_name_H-M   'P 1'
#
loop_
_entity.id
_entity.type
_entity.pdbx_description
1 polymer ?
#
loop_
_entity_poly.entity_id
_entity_poly.type
_entity_poly.pdbx_seq_one_letter_code
_entity_poly.pdbx_strand_id
1 'polypeptide(L)' 'NTLKLEEGRFTLDIRKKFFTLRVVRHWNRLPREAVEAPSLEVFKARLDGVLSSVV' A
#
# COMPACT_ATOMS: atom_id res chain seq x y z
N ASN A 1 5.98 -18.27 26.10
CA ASN A 1 5.03 -18.15 24.96
C ASN A 1 4.67 -16.70 24.67
N THR A 2 4.66 -15.82 25.68
CA THR A 2 4.41 -14.37 25.59
C THR A 2 5.47 -13.58 24.82
N LEU A 3 6.77 -13.90 24.96
CA LEU A 3 7.85 -13.22 24.24
C LEU A 3 7.73 -13.34 22.70
N LYS A 4 7.29 -14.50 22.19
CA LYS A 4 7.06 -14.72 20.74
C LYS A 4 5.87 -13.92 20.19
N LEU A 5 4.87 -13.61 21.02
CA LEU A 5 3.72 -12.79 20.61
C LEU A 5 4.09 -11.31 20.55
N GLU A 6 4.90 -10.83 21.51
CA GLU A 6 5.46 -9.47 21.49
C GLU A 6 6.39 -9.25 20.28
N GLU A 7 7.25 -10.23 19.95
CA GLU A 7 8.14 -10.20 18.78
C GLU A 7 7.35 -10.18 17.45
N GLY A 8 6.27 -10.97 17.36
CA GLY A 8 5.35 -10.96 16.22
C GLY A 8 4.61 -9.63 16.06
N ARG A 9 4.14 -9.04 17.17
CA ARG A 9 3.47 -7.72 17.16
C ARG A 9 4.44 -6.61 16.76
N PHE A 10 5.67 -6.64 17.28
CA PHE A 10 6.73 -5.71 16.91
C PHE A 10 7.08 -5.79 15.41
N THR A 11 7.22 -7.01 14.89
CA THR A 11 7.46 -7.23 13.46
C THR A 11 6.31 -6.72 12.61
N LEU A 12 5.06 -6.92 13.06
CA LEU A 12 3.87 -6.43 12.36
C LEU A 12 3.81 -4.90 12.35
N ASP A 13 4.10 -4.25 13.47
CA ASP A 13 4.09 -2.79 13.57
C ASP A 13 5.18 -2.14 12.72
N ILE A 14 6.37 -2.75 12.64
CA ILE A 14 7.42 -2.33 11.71
C ILE A 14 6.97 -2.49 10.27
N ARG A 15 6.39 -3.64 9.91
CA ARG A 15 5.89 -3.89 8.54
C ARG A 15 4.80 -2.90 8.14
N LYS A 16 3.86 -2.60 9.04
CA LYS A 16 2.82 -1.59 8.82
C LYS A 16 3.42 -0.20 8.57
N LYS A 17 4.32 0.26 9.44
CA LYS A 17 5.01 1.56 9.26
C LYS A 17 5.80 1.63 7.95
N PHE A 18 6.53 0.56 7.62
CA PHE A 18 7.31 0.50 6.39
C PHE A 18 6.42 0.50 5.14
N PHE A 19 5.29 -0.22 5.18
CA PHE A 19 4.30 -0.23 4.10
C PHE A 19 3.73 1.17 3.87
N THR A 20 3.31 1.88 4.91
CA THR A 20 2.84 3.26 4.80
C THR A 20 3.90 4.18 4.18
N LEU A 21 5.16 4.10 4.63
CA LEU A 21 6.26 4.91 4.07
C LEU A 21 6.56 4.58 2.60
N ARG A 22 6.41 3.32 2.17
CA ARG A 22 6.60 2.92 0.78
C ARG A 22 5.47 3.40 -0.11
N VAL A 23 4.23 3.26 0.36
CA VAL A 23 3.03 3.74 -0.34
C VAL A 23 3.06 5.26 -0.49
N VAL A 24 3.35 6.01 0.58
CA VAL A 24 3.44 7.48 0.53
C VAL A 24 4.53 7.95 -0.44
N ARG A 25 5.69 7.30 -0.48
CA ARG A 25 6.76 7.64 -1.44
C ARG A 25 6.39 7.40 -2.89
N HIS A 26 5.49 6.46 -3.17
CA HIS A 26 5.07 6.12 -4.53
C HIS A 26 3.76 6.82 -4.91
N TRP A 27 3.08 7.44 -3.94
CA TRP A 27 1.83 8.17 -4.15
C TRP A 27 1.96 9.26 -5.22
N ASN A 28 3.07 10.00 -5.23
CA ASN A 28 3.35 11.04 -6.24
C ASN A 28 3.62 10.48 -7.65
N ARG A 29 3.81 9.17 -7.79
CA ARG A 29 4.00 8.48 -9.08
C ARG A 29 2.69 7.92 -9.63
N LEU A 30 1.63 7.87 -8.82
CA LEU A 30 0.33 7.44 -9.26
C LEU A 30 -0.40 8.61 -9.95
N PRO A 31 -1.08 8.36 -11.07
CA PRO A 31 -1.88 9.39 -11.72
C PRO A 31 -3.02 9.83 -10.80
N ARG A 32 -3.36 11.11 -10.87
CA ARG A 32 -4.38 11.74 -10.02
C ARG A 32 -5.74 11.03 -10.15
N GLU A 33 -6.05 10.54 -11.34
CA GLU A 33 -7.25 9.78 -11.67
C GLU A 33 -7.31 8.45 -10.94
N ALA A 34 -6.16 7.79 -10.74
CA ALA A 34 -6.11 6.58 -9.92
C ALA A 34 -6.31 6.92 -8.44
N VAL A 35 -5.72 8.02 -7.97
CA VAL A 35 -5.78 8.47 -6.56
C VAL A 35 -7.17 8.97 -6.15
N GLU A 36 -7.89 9.66 -7.02
CA GLU A 36 -9.21 10.26 -6.74
C GLU A 36 -10.38 9.28 -6.97
N ALA A 37 -10.15 7.99 -6.78
CA ALA A 37 -11.19 6.99 -6.95
C ALA A 37 -12.23 7.04 -5.80
N PRO A 38 -13.54 7.02 -6.09
CA PRO A 38 -14.60 7.11 -5.08
C PRO A 38 -14.76 5.83 -4.24
N SER A 39 -14.18 4.71 -4.68
CA SER A 39 -14.19 3.45 -3.95
C SER A 39 -12.89 2.67 -4.16
N LEU A 40 -12.60 1.75 -3.23
CA LEU A 40 -11.40 0.91 -3.29
C LEU A 40 -11.39 0.00 -4.51
N GLU A 41 -12.54 -0.51 -4.94
CA GLU A 41 -12.65 -1.37 -6.12
C GLU A 41 -12.34 -0.59 -7.41
N VAL A 42 -12.81 0.66 -7.49
CA VAL A 42 -12.46 1.56 -8.61
C VAL A 42 -10.98 1.94 -8.55
N PHE A 43 -10.42 2.15 -7.36
CA PHE A 43 -8.99 2.41 -7.18
C PHE A 43 -8.14 1.24 -7.70
N LYS A 44 -8.46 0.00 -7.32
CA LYS A 44 -7.76 -1.21 -7.77
C LYS A 44 -7.83 -1.38 -9.29
N ALA A 45 -9.03 -1.26 -9.87
CA ALA A 45 -9.20 -1.39 -11.32
C ALA A 45 -8.40 -0.34 -12.11
N ARG A 46 -8.36 0.91 -11.63
CA ARG A 46 -7.56 1.98 -12.24
C ARG A 46 -6.06 1.71 -12.08
N LEU A 47 -5.63 1.28 -10.90
CA LEU A 47 -4.24 0.96 -10.61
C LEU A 47 -3.73 -0.22 -11.46
N ASP A 48 -4.53 -1.26 -11.64
CA ASP A 48 -4.21 -2.41 -12.49
C ASP A 48 -4.08 -2.00 -13.96
N GLY A 49 -4.95 -1.11 -14.45
CA GLY A 49 -4.83 -0.54 -15.80
C GLY A 49 -3.55 0.29 -15.99
N VAL A 50 -3.14 1.05 -14.97
CA VAL A 50 -1.90 1.85 -15.01
C VAL A 50 -0.66 0.95 -14.95
N LEU A 51 -0.61 0.00 -14.02
CA LEU A 51 0.55 -0.87 -13.81
C LEU A 51 0.73 -1.89 -14.94
N SER A 52 -0.35 -2.33 -15.59
CA SER A 52 -0.28 -3.22 -16.76
C SER A 52 0.27 -2.53 -18.02
N SER A 53 0.22 -1.20 -18.09
CA SER A 53 0.77 -0.41 -19.20
C SER A 53 2.27 -0.08 -19.06
N VAL A 54 2.90 -0.42 -17.92
CA VAL A 54 4.33 -0.16 -17.64
C VAL A 54 5.22 -1.36 -18.05
N VAL A 55 4.72 -2.23 -18.94
CA VAL A 55 5.50 -3.32 -19.59
C VAL A 55 5.82 -2.94 -21.03
#